data_AF-A0A6P0GD34-F1
#
_entry.id   AF-A0A6P0GD34-F1
#
_cell.length_a   1.000
_cell.length_b   1.000
_cell.length_c   1.000
_cell.angle_alpha   90.00
_cell.angle_beta   90.00
_cell.angle_gamma   90.00
#
_symmetry.space_group_name_H-M   'P 1'
#
loop_
_entity.id
_entity.type
_entity.pdbx_description
1 polymer ?
#
loop_
_entity_poly.entity_id
_entity_poly.type
_entity_poly.pdbx_seq_one_letter_code
_entity_poly.pdbx_strand_id
1 'polypeptide(L)'
;MAAAGAVLVNVLVGPQPVATAEAGTVSESVAVAEALGLPAQAGPAEAPADLQPLEDLAATRSSREAAETAAQQSQAAADQATVDRQRAEAEAAARAAEEAAAAQAAAEAAAAEAAAQEAAAQEAAAQEAAAQEAEEHAAEEAEPAEEAGSAGGGQSPGAATVASSTAASVVARITNTSGSVKPQVQAAANVVVSNVPGAAGITLGGTRASAADPGGHPSGLALDYMVMTDAALGDAIVAYHRAHWDELGVDYLIWEQRMLSSPNGSWSMMEDRGGTTANHYDHVHVNYS
;
A
#
# COMPACT_ATOMS: atom_id res chain seq x y z
N MET A 1 -32.46 -6.97 8.48
CA MET A 1 -32.70 -8.15 7.63
C MET A 1 -31.92 -7.97 6.35
N ALA A 2 -30.71 -8.52 6.28
CA ALA A 2 -29.93 -8.69 5.07
C ALA A 2 -28.89 -9.78 5.36
N ALA A 3 -29.04 -10.92 4.71
CA ALA A 3 -28.14 -12.06 4.80
C ALA A 3 -26.95 -11.82 3.86
N ALA A 4 -25.73 -11.80 4.41
CA ALA A 4 -24.51 -11.93 3.63
C ALA A 4 -24.03 -13.38 3.76
N GLY A 5 -24.02 -14.09 2.64
CA GLY A 5 -23.51 -15.44 2.54
C GLY A 5 -22.10 -15.47 1.92
N ALA A 6 -21.44 -16.60 2.18
CA ALA A 6 -20.34 -17.19 1.40
C ALA A 6 -18.94 -16.61 1.71
N VAL A 7 -17.85 -17.36 1.92
CA VAL A 7 -17.56 -18.81 1.87
C VAL A 7 -16.44 -19.08 2.88
N LEU A 8 -16.65 -19.94 3.87
CA LEU A 8 -15.56 -20.57 4.63
C LEU A 8 -15.12 -21.81 3.84
N VAL A 9 -13.96 -21.74 3.18
CA VAL A 9 -13.29 -22.93 2.65
C VAL A 9 -12.66 -23.64 3.84
N ASN A 10 -13.43 -24.53 4.46
CA ASN A 10 -12.91 -25.46 5.45
C ASN A 10 -12.21 -26.58 4.69
N VAL A 11 -10.88 -26.55 4.63
CA VAL A 11 -10.09 -27.71 4.18
C VAL A 11 -10.18 -28.74 5.30
N LEU A 12 -11.23 -29.56 5.23
CA LEU A 12 -11.36 -30.76 6.03
C LEU A 12 -10.40 -31.81 5.46
N VAL A 13 -9.17 -31.85 5.97
CA VAL A 13 -8.34 -33.05 5.88
C VAL A 13 -9.02 -34.10 6.77
N GLY A 14 -9.96 -34.84 6.18
CA GLY A 14 -10.55 -35.99 6.84
C GLY A 14 -9.47 -37.02 7.15
N PRO A 15 -9.52 -37.71 8.30
CA PRO A 15 -8.68 -38.89 8.49
C PRO A 15 -9.01 -39.86 7.35
N GLN A 16 -7.97 -40.32 6.65
CA GLN A 16 -8.09 -41.37 5.64
C GLN A 16 -9.00 -42.48 6.20
N PRO A 17 -9.92 -43.06 5.41
CA PRO A 17 -10.67 -44.21 5.90
C PRO A 17 -9.65 -45.27 6.28
N VAL A 18 -9.66 -45.69 7.55
CA VAL A 18 -9.03 -46.94 7.94
C VAL A 18 -9.58 -47.98 6.96
N ALA A 19 -8.71 -48.57 6.15
CA ALA A 19 -9.09 -49.68 5.30
C ALA A 19 -9.49 -50.83 6.22
N THR A 20 -10.77 -50.89 6.59
CA THR A 20 -11.36 -52.08 7.16
C THR A 20 -11.43 -53.07 6.01
N ALA A 21 -10.43 -53.94 5.92
CA ALA A 21 -10.58 -55.16 5.17
C ALA A 21 -11.74 -55.92 5.82
N GLU A 22 -12.92 -55.84 5.21
CA GLU A 22 -13.99 -56.80 5.47
C GLU A 22 -13.36 -58.17 5.35
N ALA A 23 -13.31 -58.89 6.47
CA ALA A 23 -12.94 -60.29 6.48
C ALA A 23 -14.03 -61.04 5.72
N GLY A 24 -13.93 -61.05 4.38
CA GLY A 24 -14.64 -61.97 3.51
C GLY A 24 -14.31 -63.36 4.00
N THR A 25 -15.20 -63.87 4.84
CA THR A 25 -14.99 -65.11 5.58
C THR A 25 -14.80 -66.24 4.57
N VAL A 26 -13.89 -67.14 4.91
CA VAL A 26 -13.47 -68.39 4.25
C VAL A 26 -14.52 -69.08 3.35
N SER A 27 -15.82 -68.91 3.60
CA SER A 27 -16.95 -69.41 2.82
C SER A 27 -17.01 -69.01 1.35
N GLU A 28 -16.68 -67.77 0.96
CA GLU A 28 -16.70 -67.38 -0.47
C GLU A 28 -15.57 -68.05 -1.27
N SER A 29 -14.40 -68.21 -0.64
CA SER A 29 -13.24 -68.87 -1.22
C SER A 29 -13.49 -70.36 -1.51
N VAL A 30 -14.28 -71.03 -0.65
CA VAL A 30 -14.66 -72.45 -0.79
C VAL A 30 -15.60 -72.65 -2.00
N ALA A 31 -16.56 -71.74 -2.20
CA ALA A 31 -17.52 -71.81 -3.31
C ALA A 31 -16.84 -71.66 -4.69
N VAL A 32 -15.82 -70.81 -4.79
CA VAL A 32 -15.04 -70.63 -6.05
C VAL A 32 -14.16 -71.84 -6.35
N ALA A 33 -13.53 -72.44 -5.34
CA ALA A 33 -12.72 -73.65 -5.53
C ALA A 33 -13.56 -74.86 -5.97
N GLU A 34 -14.78 -74.99 -5.44
CA GLU A 34 -15.74 -76.02 -5.84
C GLU A 34 -16.25 -75.81 -7.27
N ALA A 35 -16.54 -74.56 -7.66
CA ALA A 35 -16.92 -74.21 -9.04
C ALA A 35 -15.80 -74.45 -10.08
N LEU A 36 -14.54 -74.44 -9.66
CA LEU A 36 -13.37 -74.72 -10.49
C LEU A 36 -12.93 -76.20 -10.45
N GLY A 37 -13.63 -77.07 -9.69
CA GLY A 37 -13.37 -78.51 -9.64
C GLY A 37 -12.05 -78.91 -9.00
N LEU A 38 -11.48 -78.07 -8.13
CA LEU A 38 -10.22 -78.35 -7.44
C LEU A 38 -10.48 -79.23 -6.20
N PRO A 39 -9.95 -80.48 -6.13
CA PRO A 39 -10.18 -81.34 -4.97
C PRO A 39 -9.46 -80.78 -3.72
N ALA A 40 -10.17 -80.73 -2.59
CA ALA A 40 -9.61 -80.34 -1.31
C ALA A 40 -8.62 -81.41 -0.80
N GLN A 41 -7.32 -81.18 -1.01
CA GLN A 41 -6.27 -82.07 -0.52
C GLN A 41 -6.04 -81.80 0.97
N ALA A 42 -6.74 -82.54 1.84
CA ALA A 42 -6.55 -82.52 3.29
C ALA A 42 -5.32 -83.36 3.72
N GLY A 43 -4.13 -82.95 3.29
CA GLY A 43 -2.88 -83.37 3.95
C GLY A 43 -2.59 -82.42 5.12
N PRO A 44 -1.76 -82.80 6.12
CA PRO A 44 -1.30 -81.83 7.11
C PRO A 44 -0.61 -80.71 6.31
N ALA A 45 -1.16 -79.50 6.37
CA ALA A 45 -0.48 -78.34 5.84
C ALA A 45 0.88 -78.30 6.54
N GLU A 46 1.96 -78.53 5.79
CA GLU A 46 3.31 -78.33 6.31
C GLU A 46 3.35 -76.94 6.94
N ALA A 47 3.93 -76.86 8.14
CA ALA A 47 4.07 -75.62 8.90
C ALA A 47 4.67 -74.51 8.01
N PRO A 48 4.30 -73.25 8.27
CA PRO A 48 3.96 -72.25 7.26
C PRO A 48 5.13 -71.88 6.36
N ALA A 49 4.81 -71.50 5.12
CA ALA A 49 5.75 -70.78 4.26
C ALA A 49 6.40 -69.64 5.07
N ASP A 50 7.73 -69.54 4.99
CA ASP A 50 8.54 -68.58 5.73
C ASP A 50 7.97 -67.16 5.61
N LEU A 51 7.35 -66.66 6.70
CA LEU A 51 6.69 -65.34 6.75
C LEU A 51 7.69 -64.21 7.07
N GLN A 52 8.95 -64.53 7.39
CA GLN A 52 9.99 -63.55 7.68
C GLN A 52 10.09 -62.43 6.63
N PRO A 53 10.01 -62.70 5.30
CA PRO A 53 10.09 -61.64 4.30
C PRO A 53 8.93 -60.63 4.37
N LEU A 54 7.74 -61.05 4.84
CA LEU A 54 6.59 -60.16 5.00
C LEU A 54 6.72 -59.32 6.27
N GLU A 55 7.26 -59.89 7.34
CA GLU A 55 7.56 -59.18 8.59
C GLU A 55 8.65 -58.11 8.36
N ASP A 56 9.70 -58.43 7.59
CA ASP A 56 10.73 -57.49 7.17
C ASP A 56 10.15 -56.35 6.32
N LEU A 57 9.21 -56.65 5.43
CA LEU A 57 8.52 -55.63 4.63
C LEU A 57 7.64 -54.72 5.50
N ALA A 58 6.98 -55.26 6.51
CA ALA A 58 6.19 -54.47 7.46
C ALA A 58 7.10 -53.56 8.31
N ALA A 59 8.23 -54.09 8.79
CA ALA A 59 9.22 -53.31 9.55
C ALA A 59 9.83 -52.18 8.72
N THR A 60 10.17 -52.42 7.44
CA THR A 60 10.71 -51.39 6.54
C THR A 60 9.68 -50.34 6.14
N ARG A 61 8.39 -50.69 6.04
CA ARG A 61 7.31 -49.71 5.86
C ARG A 61 7.13 -48.82 7.08
N SER A 62 7.10 -49.43 8.27
CA SER A 62 6.98 -48.69 9.54
C SER A 62 8.16 -47.72 9.75
N SER A 63 9.39 -48.14 9.44
CA SER A 63 10.55 -47.26 9.56
C SER A 63 10.53 -46.11 8.55
N ARG A 64 10.04 -46.35 7.32
CA ARG A 64 9.86 -45.30 6.32
C ARG A 64 8.81 -44.28 6.76
N GLU A 65 7.66 -44.73 7.25
CA GLU A 65 6.58 -43.85 7.72
C GLU A 65 7.02 -42.99 8.92
N ALA A 66 7.80 -43.57 9.84
CA ALA A 66 8.42 -42.83 10.93
C ALA A 66 9.43 -41.77 10.42
N ALA A 67 10.24 -42.12 9.41
CA ALA A 67 11.19 -41.19 8.80
C ALA A 67 10.49 -40.04 8.06
N GLU A 68 9.40 -40.32 7.34
CA GLU A 68 8.58 -39.32 6.67
C GLU A 68 7.95 -38.35 7.69
N THR A 69 7.42 -38.86 8.80
CA THR A 69 6.87 -38.03 9.87
C THR A 69 7.93 -37.12 10.50
N ALA A 70 9.12 -37.66 10.77
CA ALA A 70 10.23 -36.88 11.31
C ALA A 70 10.72 -35.79 10.33
N ALA A 71 10.73 -36.09 9.03
CA ALA A 71 11.07 -35.12 7.99
C ALA A 71 10.02 -34.00 7.90
N GLN A 72 8.73 -34.33 7.96
CA GLN A 72 7.64 -33.34 7.97
C GLN A 72 7.72 -32.42 9.19
N GLN A 73 7.99 -32.97 10.38
CA GLN A 73 8.17 -32.16 11.59
C GLN A 73 9.38 -31.23 11.49
N SER A 74 10.48 -31.71 10.90
CA SER A 74 11.68 -30.90 10.68
C SER A 74 11.43 -29.77 9.68
N GLN A 75 10.67 -30.05 8.62
CA GLN A 75 10.27 -29.03 7.65
C GLN A 75 9.35 -27.97 8.29
N ALA A 76 8.34 -28.39 9.04
CA ALA A 76 7.45 -27.48 9.75
C ALA A 76 8.20 -26.57 10.74
N ALA A 77 9.20 -27.11 11.44
CA ALA A 77 10.07 -26.32 12.32
C ALA A 77 10.92 -25.30 11.54
N ALA A 78 11.43 -25.67 10.37
CA ALA A 78 12.20 -24.76 9.50
C ALA A 78 11.33 -23.64 8.91
N ASP A 79 10.09 -23.98 8.52
CA ASP A 79 9.11 -23.02 8.01
C ASP A 79 8.72 -22.03 9.12
N GLN A 80 8.46 -22.53 10.34
CA GLN A 80 8.16 -21.68 11.48
C GLN A 80 9.31 -20.73 11.82
N ALA A 81 10.56 -21.23 11.82
CA ALA A 81 11.74 -20.39 12.05
C ALA A 81 11.90 -19.29 10.98
N THR A 82 11.49 -19.56 9.74
CA THR A 82 11.49 -18.56 8.67
C THR A 82 10.46 -17.47 8.91
N VAL A 83 9.23 -17.85 9.31
CA VAL A 83 8.16 -16.91 9.65
C VAL A 83 8.57 -16.05 10.84
N ASP A 84 9.14 -16.65 11.88
CA ASP A 84 9.58 -15.93 13.08
C ASP A 84 10.69 -14.92 12.75
N ARG A 85 11.64 -15.28 11.88
CA ARG A 85 12.66 -14.35 11.39
C ARG A 85 12.05 -13.19 10.62
N GLN A 86 11.15 -13.46 9.67
CA GLN A 86 10.49 -12.42 8.87
C GLN A 86 9.69 -11.45 9.75
N ARG A 87 9.02 -11.98 10.78
CA ARG A 87 8.32 -11.15 11.76
C ARG A 87 9.28 -10.27 12.55
N ALA A 88 10.38 -10.83 13.04
CA ALA A 88 11.39 -10.05 13.77
C ALA A 88 12.02 -8.95 12.90
N GLU A 89 12.30 -9.24 11.63
CA GLU A 89 12.79 -8.27 10.65
C GLU A 89 11.76 -7.15 10.40
N ALA A 90 10.48 -7.49 10.25
CA ALA A 90 9.41 -6.51 10.08
C ALA A 90 9.20 -5.64 11.33
N GLU A 91 9.25 -6.22 12.52
CA GLU A 91 9.16 -5.48 13.80
C GLU A 91 10.37 -4.54 13.98
N ALA A 92 11.58 -4.96 13.58
CA ALA A 92 12.77 -4.11 13.60
C ALA A 92 12.67 -2.97 12.58
N ALA A 93 12.18 -3.25 11.36
CA ALA A 93 11.96 -2.23 10.34
C ALA A 93 10.92 -1.19 10.76
N ALA A 94 9.82 -1.62 11.42
CA ALA A 94 8.81 -0.72 11.94
C ALA A 94 9.38 0.24 13.00
N ARG A 95 10.18 -0.27 13.95
CA ARG A 95 10.86 0.56 14.95
C ARG A 95 11.82 1.57 14.31
N ALA A 96 12.59 1.14 13.31
CA ALA A 96 13.51 2.02 12.60
C ALA A 96 12.76 3.12 11.84
N ALA A 97 11.61 2.80 11.24
CA ALA A 97 10.76 3.78 10.56
C ALA A 97 10.16 4.80 11.54
N GLU A 98 9.71 4.35 12.72
CA GLU A 98 9.20 5.25 13.78
C GLU A 98 10.30 6.19 14.28
N GLU A 99 11.51 5.68 14.50
CA GLU A 99 12.67 6.50 14.91
C GLU A 99 13.04 7.52 13.83
N ALA A 100 13.04 7.12 12.55
CA ALA A 100 13.31 8.01 11.43
C ALA A 100 12.24 9.11 11.29
N ALA A 101 10.96 8.77 11.44
CA ALA A 101 9.86 9.74 11.42
C ALA A 101 9.96 10.74 12.58
N ALA A 102 10.30 10.27 13.78
CA ALA A 102 10.54 11.14 14.93
C ALA A 102 11.72 12.10 14.69
N ALA A 103 12.81 11.61 14.09
CA ALA A 103 13.96 12.43 13.74
C ALA A 103 13.63 13.50 12.68
N GLN A 104 12.84 13.13 11.66
CA GLN A 104 12.39 14.06 10.64
C GLN A 104 11.48 15.14 11.23
N ALA A 105 10.49 14.77 12.05
CA ALA A 105 9.61 15.73 12.72
C ALA A 105 10.39 16.72 13.60
N ALA A 106 11.43 16.24 14.30
CA ALA A 106 12.31 17.11 15.07
C ALA A 106 13.12 18.08 14.19
N ALA A 107 13.60 17.62 13.03
CA ALA A 107 14.33 18.47 12.08
C ALA A 107 13.41 19.53 11.45
N GLU A 108 12.18 19.17 11.09
CA GLU A 108 11.18 20.10 10.56
C GLU A 108 10.79 21.16 11.60
N ALA A 109 10.58 20.76 12.86
CA ALA A 109 10.31 21.68 13.95
C ALA A 109 11.47 22.67 14.15
N ALA A 110 12.72 22.20 14.12
CA ALA A 110 13.90 23.04 14.23
C ALA A 110 14.03 24.02 13.04
N ALA A 111 13.71 23.57 11.82
CA ALA A 111 13.72 24.42 10.64
C ALA A 111 12.62 25.51 10.69
N ALA A 112 11.43 25.15 11.17
CA ALA A 112 10.33 26.10 11.36
C ALA A 112 10.68 27.16 12.42
N GLU A 113 11.31 26.76 13.52
CA GLU A 113 11.78 27.68 14.56
C GLU A 113 12.86 28.64 14.02
N ALA A 114 13.82 28.14 13.24
CA ALA A 114 14.83 28.97 12.59
C ALA A 114 14.22 29.98 11.61
N ALA A 115 13.26 29.56 10.78
CA ALA A 115 12.57 30.45 9.85
C ALA A 115 11.76 31.53 10.58
N ALA A 116 11.11 31.19 11.70
CA ALA A 116 10.40 32.16 12.53
C ALA A 116 11.35 33.20 13.16
N GLN A 117 12.52 32.78 13.62
CA GLN A 117 13.55 33.70 14.13
C GLN A 117 14.08 34.62 13.03
N GLU A 118 14.31 34.11 11.82
CA GLU A 118 14.75 34.92 10.68
C GLU A 118 13.68 35.95 10.27
N ALA A 119 12.41 35.55 10.20
CA ALA A 119 11.30 36.46 9.90
C ALA A 119 11.19 37.57 10.96
N ALA A 120 11.30 37.23 12.25
CA ALA A 120 11.28 38.22 13.33
C ALA A 120 12.47 39.20 13.25
N ALA A 121 13.65 38.72 12.86
CA ALA A 121 14.82 39.59 12.65
C ALA A 121 14.65 40.54 11.47
N GLN A 122 14.05 40.07 10.36
CA GLN A 122 13.74 40.92 9.21
C GLN A 122 12.69 41.97 9.54
N GLU A 123 11.65 41.62 10.31
CA GLU A 123 10.63 42.56 10.77
C GLU A 123 11.23 43.63 11.70
N ALA A 124 12.10 43.24 12.62
CA ALA A 124 12.82 44.20 13.47
C ALA A 124 13.71 45.15 12.66
N ALA A 125 14.44 44.65 11.67
CA ALA A 125 15.26 45.47 10.78
C ALA A 125 14.43 46.44 9.92
N ALA A 126 13.25 46.00 9.44
CA ALA A 126 12.34 46.86 8.69
C ALA A 126 11.75 47.98 9.55
N GLN A 127 11.42 47.69 10.83
CA GLN A 127 10.96 48.71 11.78
C GLN A 127 12.07 49.72 12.11
N GLU A 128 13.32 49.27 12.23
CA GLU A 128 14.47 50.15 12.48
C GLU A 128 14.77 51.05 11.26
N ALA A 129 14.67 50.52 10.03
CA ALA A 129 14.80 51.31 8.80
C ALA A 129 13.67 52.35 8.66
N ALA A 130 12.42 51.97 8.94
CA ALA A 130 11.28 52.89 8.90
C ALA A 130 11.38 54.01 9.96
N ALA A 131 11.97 53.72 11.13
CA ALA A 131 12.23 54.74 12.15
C ALA A 131 13.30 55.75 11.70
N GLN A 132 14.33 55.30 10.98
CA GLN A 132 15.37 56.16 10.42
C GLN A 132 14.84 57.04 9.27
N GLU A 133 14.00 56.50 8.39
CA GLU A 133 13.34 57.28 7.32
C GLU A 133 12.36 58.33 7.89
N ALA A 134 11.66 58.03 8.99
CA ALA A 134 10.78 58.99 9.67
C ALA A 134 11.56 60.14 10.36
N GLU A 135 12.77 59.87 10.86
CA GLU A 135 13.67 60.92 11.38
C GLU A 135 14.26 61.81 10.27
N GLU A 136 14.51 61.25 9.08
CA GLU A 136 14.96 62.00 7.91
C GLU A 136 13.85 62.90 7.33
N HIS A 137 12.61 62.40 7.27
CA HIS A 137 11.44 63.19 6.80
C HIS A 137 11.03 64.31 7.79
N ALA A 138 11.29 64.14 9.10
CA ALA A 138 11.04 65.18 10.11
C ALA A 138 12.03 66.36 10.03
N ALA A 139 13.12 66.24 9.25
CA ALA A 139 14.08 67.32 9.03
C ALA A 139 13.75 68.20 7.80
N GLU A 140 12.82 67.79 6.91
CA GLU A 140 12.51 68.51 5.65
C GLU A 140 11.18 69.30 5.67
N GLU A 141 10.25 69.08 6.61
CA GLU A 141 9.01 69.87 6.73
C GLU A 141 8.99 70.77 7.98
N ALA A 142 9.68 71.90 7.87
CA ALA A 142 9.31 73.12 8.57
C ALA A 142 8.76 74.11 7.54
N GLU A 143 7.42 74.18 7.39
CA GLU A 143 6.56 75.37 7.21
C GLU A 143 5.12 74.94 6.81
N PRO A 144 4.02 75.52 7.35
CA PRO A 144 2.70 74.88 7.34
C PRO A 144 1.65 75.55 6.44
N ALA A 145 0.63 74.79 6.01
CA ALA A 145 -0.75 75.24 5.73
C ALA A 145 -1.62 74.02 5.38
N GLU A 146 -2.53 73.57 6.26
CA GLU A 146 -3.93 74.03 6.44
C GLU A 146 -4.96 73.34 5.52
N GLU A 147 -5.96 72.82 6.24
CA GLU A 147 -7.35 72.49 5.90
C GLU A 147 -7.76 71.26 5.08
N ALA A 148 -8.74 70.58 5.69
CA ALA A 148 -9.32 69.31 5.35
C ALA A 148 -10.51 69.41 4.38
N GLY A 149 -10.71 68.32 3.65
CA GLY A 149 -11.97 67.58 3.69
C GLY A 149 -12.94 67.80 2.53
N SER A 150 -12.97 66.86 1.58
CA SER A 150 -14.22 66.52 0.88
C SER A 150 -14.20 65.14 0.24
N ALA A 151 -15.22 64.36 0.60
CA ALA A 151 -15.96 63.37 -0.18
C ALA A 151 -15.23 62.20 -0.90
N GLY A 152 -15.58 61.00 -0.44
CA GLY A 152 -16.35 60.07 -1.28
C GLY A 152 -15.58 59.01 -2.07
N GLY A 153 -16.20 57.83 -2.17
CA GLY A 153 -15.93 56.87 -3.23
C GLY A 153 -15.21 55.62 -2.75
N GLY A 154 -15.90 54.49 -2.81
CA GLY A 154 -15.32 53.20 -2.46
C GLY A 154 -14.44 52.64 -3.56
N GLN A 155 -13.68 51.61 -3.23
CA GLN A 155 -13.62 50.35 -3.98
C GLN A 155 -12.71 49.38 -3.24
N SER A 156 -13.24 48.18 -3.07
CA SER A 156 -12.47 46.97 -2.83
C SER A 156 -11.42 46.78 -3.92
N PRO A 157 -10.28 46.16 -3.62
CA PRO A 157 -9.62 45.32 -4.58
C PRO A 157 -9.60 43.89 -4.05
N GLY A 158 -10.55 43.08 -4.52
CA GLY A 158 -10.26 41.68 -4.77
C GLY A 158 -9.22 41.63 -5.88
N ALA A 159 -7.97 41.39 -5.52
CA ALA A 159 -6.91 41.12 -6.49
C ALA A 159 -6.97 39.64 -6.84
N ALA A 160 -7.57 39.36 -7.99
CA ALA A 160 -7.48 38.09 -8.68
C ALA A 160 -5.99 37.76 -8.94
N THR A 161 -5.53 36.63 -8.40
CA THR A 161 -4.29 36.02 -8.87
C THR A 161 -4.54 35.48 -10.27
N VAL A 162 -3.79 36.01 -11.22
CA VAL A 162 -3.75 35.51 -12.60
C VAL A 162 -3.31 34.04 -12.58
N ALA A 163 -4.20 33.15 -13.00
CA ALA A 163 -3.87 31.75 -13.24
C ALA A 163 -2.84 31.68 -14.37
N SER A 164 -1.58 31.49 -13.99
CA SER A 164 -0.53 31.12 -14.94
C SER A 164 -0.83 29.70 -15.40
N SER A 165 -1.08 29.51 -16.70
CA SER A 165 -1.24 28.17 -17.27
C SER A 165 -0.01 27.33 -16.93
N THR A 166 -0.19 26.21 -16.24
CA THR A 166 0.91 25.40 -15.74
C THR A 166 1.53 24.59 -16.87
N ALA A 167 2.48 25.20 -17.57
CA ALA A 167 3.20 24.55 -18.66
C ALA A 167 3.98 23.33 -18.14
N ALA A 168 3.86 22.20 -18.84
CA ALA A 168 4.70 21.03 -18.59
C ALA A 168 6.06 21.22 -19.28
N SER A 169 7.14 21.11 -18.50
CA SER A 169 8.53 21.19 -18.98
C SER A 169 9.25 19.83 -18.88
N VAL A 170 8.67 18.88 -18.14
CA VAL A 170 9.17 17.52 -17.91
C VAL A 170 8.15 16.50 -18.42
N VAL A 171 8.65 15.47 -19.09
CA VAL A 171 7.84 14.29 -19.46
C VAL A 171 7.92 13.27 -18.35
N ALA A 172 6.79 12.97 -17.72
CA ALA A 172 6.69 12.00 -16.65
C ALA A 172 6.98 10.58 -17.17
N ARG A 173 7.89 9.86 -16.50
CA ARG A 173 8.13 8.44 -16.77
C ARG A 173 7.28 7.59 -15.86
N ILE A 174 6.32 6.90 -16.46
CA ILE A 174 5.48 5.92 -15.76
C ILE A 174 6.15 4.55 -15.91
N THR A 175 6.73 4.06 -14.82
CA THR A 175 7.66 2.92 -14.83
C THR A 175 7.02 1.62 -14.35
N ASN A 176 6.02 1.69 -13.47
CA ASN A 176 5.28 0.51 -12.99
C ASN A 176 3.93 0.40 -13.70
N THR A 177 3.96 0.01 -14.97
CA THR A 177 2.76 -0.10 -15.82
C THR A 177 2.82 -1.33 -16.74
N SER A 178 1.69 -2.01 -16.87
CA SER A 178 1.47 -3.16 -17.77
C SER A 178 0.90 -2.74 -19.13
N GLY A 179 0.70 -1.44 -19.35
CA GLY A 179 0.13 -0.87 -20.57
C GLY A 179 0.31 0.66 -20.63
N SER A 180 -0.22 1.29 -21.66
CA SER A 180 -0.27 2.76 -21.72
C SER A 180 -1.39 3.30 -20.85
N VAL A 181 -1.11 4.36 -20.10
CA VAL A 181 -2.17 5.20 -19.53
C VAL A 181 -2.84 5.99 -20.66
N LYS A 182 -4.02 6.55 -20.38
CA LYS A 182 -4.69 7.41 -21.36
C LYS A 182 -3.92 8.71 -21.59
N PRO A 183 -4.04 9.34 -22.76
CA PRO A 183 -3.33 10.57 -23.08
C PRO A 183 -3.54 11.70 -22.07
N GLN A 184 -4.77 11.87 -21.55
CA GLN A 184 -5.04 12.90 -20.54
C GLN A 184 -4.30 12.64 -19.22
N VAL A 185 -4.18 11.37 -18.81
CA VAL A 185 -3.45 10.98 -17.60
C VAL A 185 -1.96 11.23 -17.76
N GLN A 186 -1.39 10.93 -18.93
CA GLN A 186 -0.01 11.27 -19.23
C GLN A 186 0.21 12.79 -19.22
N ALA A 187 -0.74 13.57 -19.75
CA ALA A 187 -0.65 15.04 -19.74
C ALA A 187 -0.70 15.60 -18.31
N ALA A 188 -1.63 15.12 -17.48
CA ALA A 188 -1.71 15.48 -16.07
C ALA A 188 -0.41 15.14 -15.32
N ALA A 189 0.14 13.93 -15.53
CA ALA A 189 1.41 13.52 -14.95
C ALA A 189 2.55 14.48 -15.33
N ASN A 190 2.67 14.84 -16.62
CA ASN A 190 3.69 15.77 -17.09
C ASN A 190 3.59 17.13 -16.39
N VAL A 191 2.37 17.65 -16.20
CA VAL A 191 2.14 18.91 -15.49
C VAL A 191 2.56 18.79 -14.03
N VAL A 192 2.14 17.74 -13.33
CA VAL A 192 2.47 17.53 -11.90
C VAL A 192 3.98 17.41 -11.69
N VAL A 193 4.66 16.55 -12.45
CA VAL A 193 6.12 16.36 -12.28
C VAL A 193 6.93 17.59 -12.67
N SER A 194 6.37 18.48 -13.48
CA SER A 194 7.01 19.75 -13.85
C SER A 194 6.89 20.82 -12.77
N ASN A 195 5.81 20.79 -11.99
CA ASN A 195 5.41 21.92 -11.13
C ASN A 195 5.45 21.60 -9.63
N VAL A 196 5.49 20.33 -9.24
CA VAL A 196 5.68 19.91 -7.85
C VAL A 196 7.16 19.56 -7.63
N PRO A 197 7.90 20.36 -6.83
CA PRO A 197 9.29 20.04 -6.50
C PRO A 197 9.43 18.62 -5.93
N GLY A 198 10.38 17.85 -6.46
CA GLY A 198 10.61 16.45 -6.06
C GLY A 198 9.79 15.41 -6.84
N ALA A 199 8.64 15.77 -7.42
CA ALA A 199 7.78 14.80 -8.12
C ALA A 199 8.38 14.24 -9.42
N ALA A 200 9.34 14.91 -10.05
CA ALA A 200 10.07 14.35 -11.19
C ALA A 200 11.03 13.21 -10.81
N GLY A 201 11.39 13.07 -9.54
CA GLY A 201 12.34 12.08 -9.04
C GLY A 201 11.71 10.77 -8.59
N ILE A 202 10.38 10.72 -8.45
CA ILE A 202 9.68 9.55 -7.92
C ILE A 202 9.24 8.57 -9.02
N THR A 203 8.90 7.36 -8.60
CA THR A 203 8.28 6.37 -9.48
C THR A 203 6.79 6.65 -9.63
N LEU A 204 6.26 6.57 -10.86
CA LEU A 204 4.84 6.61 -11.12
C LEU A 204 4.32 5.23 -11.51
N GLY A 205 3.32 4.75 -10.78
CA GLY A 205 2.54 3.56 -11.11
C GLY A 205 1.40 3.89 -12.06
N GLY A 206 1.21 3.06 -13.10
CA GLY A 206 0.20 3.26 -14.14
C GLY A 206 -0.74 2.06 -14.25
N THR A 207 -1.00 1.62 -15.47
CA THR A 207 -1.96 0.57 -15.77
C THR A 207 -1.58 -0.78 -15.14
N ARG A 208 -2.53 -1.42 -14.45
CA ARG A 208 -2.38 -2.78 -13.89
C ARG A 208 -3.69 -3.55 -14.00
N ALA A 209 -3.68 -4.66 -14.74
CA ALA A 209 -4.88 -5.46 -14.97
C ALA A 209 -5.40 -6.20 -13.71
N SER A 210 -4.52 -6.41 -12.72
CA SER A 210 -4.85 -7.06 -11.45
C SER A 210 -5.55 -6.15 -10.44
N ALA A 211 -5.67 -4.85 -10.72
CA ALA A 211 -6.25 -3.90 -9.77
C ALA A 211 -7.78 -3.95 -9.75
N ALA A 212 -8.34 -3.78 -8.57
CA ALA A 212 -9.77 -3.92 -8.29
C ALA A 212 -10.55 -2.60 -8.46
N ASP A 213 -10.21 -1.80 -9.47
CA ASP A 213 -10.77 -0.48 -9.77
C ASP A 213 -10.99 -0.33 -11.29
N PRO A 214 -12.04 -0.93 -11.89
CA PRO A 214 -12.20 -0.98 -13.34
C PRO A 214 -12.25 0.40 -14.04
N GLY A 215 -12.53 1.46 -13.28
CA GLY A 215 -12.48 2.85 -13.74
C GLY A 215 -11.13 3.57 -13.58
N GLY A 216 -10.13 2.96 -12.93
CA GLY A 216 -8.85 3.57 -12.60
C GLY A 216 -7.65 2.93 -13.29
N HIS A 217 -6.83 2.16 -12.57
CA HIS A 217 -5.58 1.63 -13.14
C HIS A 217 -5.79 0.70 -14.34
N PRO A 218 -6.68 -0.31 -14.33
CA PRO A 218 -6.91 -1.20 -15.46
C PRO A 218 -7.33 -0.46 -16.75
N SER A 219 -8.03 0.68 -16.63
CA SER A 219 -8.48 1.50 -17.75
C SER A 219 -7.47 2.58 -18.17
N GLY A 220 -6.35 2.70 -17.45
CA GLY A 220 -5.33 3.72 -17.68
C GLY A 220 -5.79 5.13 -17.27
N LEU A 221 -6.74 5.22 -16.33
CA LEU A 221 -7.32 6.44 -15.79
C LEU A 221 -6.79 6.82 -14.39
N ALA A 222 -5.86 6.04 -13.83
CA ALA A 222 -5.27 6.33 -12.53
C ALA A 222 -3.74 6.27 -12.51
N LEU A 223 -3.16 7.01 -11.56
CA LEU A 223 -1.73 7.01 -11.26
C LEU A 223 -1.48 6.91 -9.77
N ASP A 224 -0.41 6.19 -9.42
CA ASP A 224 0.16 6.19 -8.08
C ASP A 224 1.49 6.95 -8.09
N TYR A 225 1.56 8.04 -7.35
CA TYR A 225 2.78 8.82 -7.15
C TYR A 225 3.52 8.24 -5.94
N MET A 226 4.55 7.42 -6.19
CA MET A 226 5.24 6.64 -5.16
C MET A 226 6.21 7.52 -4.36
N VAL A 227 5.73 8.11 -3.27
CA VAL A 227 6.52 8.98 -2.37
C VAL A 227 7.28 8.22 -1.29
N MET A 228 6.99 6.92 -1.12
CA MET A 228 7.62 6.04 -0.14
C MET A 228 7.42 6.55 1.28
N THR A 229 8.45 7.13 1.90
CA THR A 229 8.38 7.67 3.26
C THR A 229 8.28 9.20 3.28
N ASP A 230 8.30 9.86 2.12
CA ASP A 230 8.25 11.32 2.00
C ASP A 230 6.80 11.83 2.03
N ALA A 231 6.24 11.91 3.22
CA ALA A 231 4.86 12.38 3.41
C ALA A 231 4.67 13.85 2.99
N ALA A 232 5.69 14.69 3.15
CA ALA A 232 5.65 16.09 2.74
C ALA A 232 5.52 16.24 1.22
N LEU A 233 6.23 15.41 0.44
CA LEU A 233 6.03 15.32 -1.01
C LEU A 233 4.62 14.82 -1.35
N GLY A 234 4.11 13.82 -0.61
CA GLY A 234 2.73 13.35 -0.76
C GLY A 234 1.71 14.48 -0.57
N ASP A 235 1.84 15.25 0.51
CA ASP A 235 0.99 16.41 0.81
C ASP A 235 1.11 17.49 -0.26
N ALA A 236 2.32 17.77 -0.77
CA ALA A 236 2.53 18.73 -1.85
C ALA A 236 1.84 18.28 -3.16
N ILE A 237 1.92 16.99 -3.49
CA ILE A 237 1.23 16.41 -4.65
C ILE A 237 -0.28 16.51 -4.48
N VAL A 238 -0.82 16.18 -3.30
CA VAL A 238 -2.24 16.30 -2.98
C VAL A 238 -2.70 17.76 -3.08
N ALA A 239 -1.96 18.71 -2.50
CA ALA A 239 -2.28 20.13 -2.54
C ALA A 239 -2.33 20.65 -3.98
N TYR A 240 -1.36 20.27 -4.82
CA TYR A 240 -1.33 20.65 -6.22
C TYR A 240 -2.53 20.09 -7.00
N HIS A 241 -2.86 18.80 -6.81
CA HIS A 241 -4.05 18.21 -7.44
C HIS A 241 -5.35 18.88 -6.99
N ARG A 242 -5.45 19.28 -5.72
CA ARG A 242 -6.63 20.02 -5.21
C ARG A 242 -6.75 21.41 -5.81
N ALA A 243 -5.64 22.12 -5.97
CA ALA A 243 -5.63 23.46 -6.56
C ALA A 243 -5.96 23.45 -8.06
N HIS A 244 -5.56 22.39 -8.77
CA HIS A 244 -5.71 22.24 -10.22
C HIS A 244 -6.72 21.14 -10.60
N TRP A 245 -7.70 20.88 -9.74
CA TRP A 245 -8.59 19.71 -9.84
C TRP A 245 -9.29 19.59 -11.20
N ASP A 246 -9.95 20.66 -11.65
CA ASP A 246 -10.67 20.69 -12.93
C ASP A 246 -9.73 20.72 -14.13
N GLU A 247 -8.59 21.40 -14.02
CA GLU A 247 -7.57 21.51 -15.09
C GLU A 247 -6.91 20.15 -15.38
N LEU A 248 -6.60 19.40 -14.31
CA LEU A 248 -6.01 18.06 -14.40
C LEU A 248 -7.05 16.97 -14.67
N GLY A 249 -8.35 17.29 -14.54
CA GLY A 249 -9.43 16.33 -14.68
C GLY A 249 -9.44 15.28 -13.57
N VAL A 250 -9.23 15.69 -12.31
CA VAL A 250 -9.21 14.79 -11.15
C VAL A 250 -10.65 14.35 -10.81
N ASP A 251 -10.84 13.06 -10.54
CA ASP A 251 -12.10 12.52 -10.05
C ASP A 251 -12.07 12.29 -8.54
N TYR A 252 -10.98 11.71 -8.03
CA TYR A 252 -10.73 11.53 -6.61
C TYR A 252 -9.25 11.34 -6.30
N LEU A 253 -8.89 11.58 -5.04
CA LEU A 253 -7.58 11.31 -4.46
C LEU A 253 -7.70 10.32 -3.31
N ILE A 254 -6.67 9.48 -3.12
CA ILE A 254 -6.49 8.68 -1.90
C ILE A 254 -5.09 8.97 -1.35
N TRP A 255 -5.02 9.32 -0.07
CA TRP A 255 -3.75 9.58 0.62
C TRP A 255 -3.89 9.32 2.13
N GLU A 256 -2.94 8.57 2.69
CA GLU A 256 -2.90 8.15 4.10
C GLU A 256 -4.24 7.59 4.60
N GLN A 257 -4.74 6.56 3.91
CA GLN A 257 -6.00 5.87 4.22
C GLN A 257 -7.26 6.76 4.16
N ARG A 258 -7.18 7.92 3.52
CA ARG A 258 -8.32 8.83 3.36
C ARG A 258 -8.60 9.06 1.89
N MET A 259 -9.87 9.19 1.55
CA MET A 259 -10.34 9.52 0.21
C MET A 259 -10.93 10.93 0.16
N LEU A 260 -10.63 11.66 -0.90
CA LEU A 260 -11.21 12.96 -1.22
C LEU A 260 -11.84 12.88 -2.62
N SER A 261 -13.13 13.20 -2.73
CA SER A 261 -13.90 13.07 -3.97
C SER A 261 -14.29 14.41 -4.62
N SER A 262 -13.80 15.53 -4.08
CA SER A 262 -13.99 16.86 -4.66
C SER A 262 -12.94 17.82 -4.09
N PRO A 263 -12.56 18.90 -4.82
CA PRO A 263 -11.46 19.77 -4.40
C PRO A 263 -11.69 20.44 -3.04
N ASN A 264 -12.94 20.82 -2.78
CA ASN A 264 -13.39 21.48 -1.55
C ASN A 264 -14.13 20.53 -0.59
N GLY A 265 -14.08 19.22 -0.85
CA GLY A 265 -14.72 18.21 -0.02
C GLY A 265 -14.00 17.96 1.29
N SER A 266 -14.63 17.16 2.15
CA SER A 266 -13.99 16.60 3.34
C SER A 266 -13.37 15.24 3.04
N TRP A 267 -12.25 14.95 3.69
CA TRP A 267 -11.65 13.62 3.68
C TRP A 267 -12.56 12.60 4.36
N SER A 268 -12.70 11.44 3.75
CA SER A 268 -13.42 10.28 4.30
C SER A 268 -12.43 9.15 4.58
N MET A 269 -12.42 8.63 5.81
CA MET A 269 -11.58 7.47 6.16
C MET A 269 -12.00 6.24 5.35
N MET A 270 -11.01 5.52 4.83
CA MET A 270 -11.20 4.22 4.21
C MET A 270 -11.11 3.09 5.24
N GLU A 271 -11.66 1.94 4.89
CA GLU A 271 -11.43 0.70 5.60
C GLU A 271 -9.93 0.37 5.62
N ASP A 272 -9.45 -0.25 6.70
CA ASP A 272 -8.11 -0.80 6.74
C ASP A 272 -8.03 -2.03 5.82
N ARG A 273 -7.25 -1.92 4.75
CA ARG A 273 -7.02 -2.96 3.74
C ARG A 273 -5.74 -3.76 4.01
N GLY A 274 -5.03 -3.44 5.09
CA GLY A 274 -3.82 -4.11 5.54
C GLY A 274 -2.54 -3.58 4.88
N GLY A 275 -1.69 -2.94 5.68
CA GLY A 275 -0.33 -2.53 5.30
C GLY A 275 -0.24 -1.19 4.57
N THR A 276 1.00 -0.70 4.43
CA THR A 276 1.32 0.65 3.94
C THR A 276 0.78 0.92 2.55
N THR A 277 1.07 0.05 1.58
CA THR A 277 0.65 0.24 0.19
C THR A 277 -0.85 0.12 0.03
N ALA A 278 -1.50 -0.89 0.61
CA ALA A 278 -2.96 -1.05 0.45
C ALA A 278 -3.75 0.12 1.09
N ASN A 279 -3.19 0.73 2.13
CA ASN A 279 -3.75 1.91 2.80
C ASN A 279 -3.20 3.24 2.26
N HIS A 280 -2.42 3.24 1.17
CA HIS A 280 -1.95 4.46 0.49
C HIS A 280 -1.13 5.39 1.39
N TYR A 281 -0.29 4.82 2.25
CA TYR A 281 0.66 5.59 3.07
C TYR A 281 2.00 5.83 2.35
N ASP A 282 2.30 5.08 1.29
CA ASP A 282 3.55 5.20 0.53
C ASP A 282 3.36 5.80 -0.88
N HIS A 283 2.14 6.13 -1.25
CA HIS A 283 1.82 6.79 -2.52
C HIS A 283 0.53 7.58 -2.47
N VAL A 284 0.49 8.68 -3.23
CA VAL A 284 -0.76 9.39 -3.54
C VAL A 284 -1.38 8.71 -4.76
N HIS A 285 -2.60 8.19 -4.60
CA HIS A 285 -3.37 7.66 -5.71
C HIS A 285 -4.32 8.73 -6.25
N VAL A 286 -4.36 8.86 -7.58
CA VAL A 286 -5.19 9.83 -8.28
C VAL A 286 -5.93 9.15 -9.41
N ASN A 287 -7.24 9.33 -9.43
CA ASN A 287 -8.08 8.96 -10.57
C ASN A 287 -8.45 10.21 -11.39
N TYR A 288 -8.50 10.06 -12.70
CA TYR A 288 -8.78 11.11 -13.66
C TYR A 288 -9.97 10.76 -14.56
N SER A 289 -10.63 11.77 -15.16
CA SER A 289 -11.74 11.62 -16.12
C SER A 289 -11.37 11.75 -17.60
#